data_AF-A0A218P5V7-F1
#
_entry.id   AF-A0A218P5V7-F1
#
_cell.length_a   1.000
_cell.length_b   1.000
_cell.length_c   1.000
_cell.angle_alpha   90.00
_cell.angle_beta   90.00
_cell.angle_gamma   90.00
#
_symmetry.space_group_name_H-M   'P 1'
#
loop_
_entity.id
_entity.type
_entity.pdbx_description
1 polymer ?
#
loop_
_entity_poly.entity_id
_entity_poly.type
_entity_poly.pdbx_seq_one_letter_code
_entity_poly.pdbx_strand_id
1 'polypeptide(L)'
;MKRYAVLFIAILLIGLVAGCLGRNSGETTPSGTTSSATQSITKKVETTTTTQTPKGPDLDELLKTVNSIRQFTYTSNATLRMLVTIEQGNTSETDNVTLNVLENGYMDYESWSAWINSTTVSLPDGAKTNMSRIVVDNITYIQSIVGWVKAEDTGASEIVWRYSIVGLAKEYLGEKPSSVENNGTLKLVYHIPDYRLRPFATVYFATSSETVVNVEDGRLELYFRDGQLVGGRLSFSVSSETDVNDPTLGEMKITQNGTWDETFKITSINEKKAVKAPST
;
A
#
# COMPACT_ATOMS: atom_id res chain seq x y z
N MET A 1 9.06 -28.26 -13.06
CA MET A 1 9.89 -27.18 -12.50
C MET A 1 9.83 -25.88 -13.30
N LYS A 2 10.47 -25.70 -14.48
CA LYS A 2 10.40 -24.42 -15.24
C LYS A 2 9.00 -24.00 -15.75
N ARG A 3 8.04 -24.92 -15.83
CA ARG A 3 6.72 -24.65 -16.42
C ARG A 3 5.71 -24.04 -15.45
N TYR A 4 5.81 -24.33 -14.15
CA TYR A 4 4.87 -23.83 -13.15
C TYR A 4 5.26 -22.45 -12.59
N ALA A 5 6.56 -22.14 -12.48
CA ALA A 5 7.03 -20.78 -12.16
C ALA A 5 6.59 -19.75 -13.23
N VAL A 6 6.66 -20.13 -14.51
CA VAL A 6 6.13 -19.32 -15.62
C VAL A 6 4.61 -19.21 -15.56
N LEU A 7 3.91 -20.26 -15.11
CA LEU A 7 2.46 -20.24 -14.89
C LEU A 7 2.08 -19.34 -13.70
N PHE A 8 2.92 -19.30 -12.66
CA PHE A 8 2.76 -18.41 -11.51
C PHE A 8 2.97 -16.95 -11.86
N ILE A 9 3.99 -16.66 -12.68
CA ILE A 9 4.21 -15.33 -13.26
C ILE A 9 3.06 -14.98 -14.20
N ALA A 10 2.53 -15.92 -14.99
CA ALA A 10 1.37 -15.70 -15.83
C ALA A 10 0.11 -15.40 -15.01
N ILE A 11 -0.13 -16.10 -13.89
CA ILE A 11 -1.27 -15.87 -12.99
C ILE A 11 -1.14 -14.52 -12.26
N LEU A 12 0.05 -14.16 -11.76
CA LEU A 12 0.34 -12.83 -11.19
C LEU A 12 0.22 -11.70 -12.23
N LEU A 13 0.61 -11.97 -13.48
CA LEU A 13 0.44 -11.04 -14.59
C LEU A 13 -1.03 -10.92 -15.01
N ILE A 14 -1.79 -12.02 -15.02
CA ILE A 14 -3.23 -12.04 -15.33
C ILE A 14 -4.03 -11.29 -14.26
N GLY A 15 -3.65 -11.36 -12.98
CA GLY A 15 -4.26 -10.53 -11.92
C GLY A 15 -4.11 -9.02 -12.16
N LEU A 16 -3.08 -8.59 -12.91
CA LEU A 16 -2.90 -7.19 -13.32
C LEU A 16 -3.66 -6.82 -14.61
N VAL A 17 -4.14 -7.79 -15.41
CA VAL A 17 -4.91 -7.54 -16.65
C VAL A 17 -6.40 -7.92 -16.54
N ALA A 18 -6.77 -8.75 -15.57
CA ALA A 18 -8.14 -9.15 -15.28
C ALA A 18 -8.57 -8.50 -13.95
N GLY A 19 -8.86 -7.20 -14.01
CA GLY A 19 -9.60 -6.52 -12.96
C GLY A 19 -10.97 -7.19 -12.80
N CYS A 20 -11.17 -7.91 -11.71
CA CYS A 20 -12.49 -8.42 -11.37
C CYS A 20 -12.67 -8.45 -9.86
N LEU A 21 -12.86 -7.27 -9.25
CA LEU A 21 -13.33 -7.18 -7.86
C LEU A 21 -14.30 -6.02 -7.73
N GLY A 22 -15.59 -6.37 -7.76
CA GLY A 22 -16.70 -5.43 -7.67
C GLY A 22 -17.05 -5.05 -6.24
N ARG A 23 -17.20 -3.73 -6.04
CA ARG A 23 -18.38 -3.05 -5.48
C ARG A 23 -18.92 -3.54 -4.13
N ASN A 24 -18.58 -2.80 -3.07
CA ASN A 24 -19.34 -2.79 -1.81
C ASN A 24 -19.90 -1.39 -1.51
N SER A 25 -21.19 -1.32 -1.21
CA SER A 25 -21.94 -0.15 -0.78
C SER A 25 -22.65 -0.47 0.54
N GLY A 26 -22.47 0.37 1.55
CA GLY A 26 -23.19 0.27 2.82
C GLY A 26 -22.62 1.15 3.93
N GLU A 27 -22.90 2.46 3.88
CA GLU A 27 -22.67 3.41 4.97
C GLU A 27 -23.51 3.05 6.22
N THR A 28 -22.92 3.19 7.41
CA THR A 28 -23.66 3.32 8.66
C THR A 28 -23.04 4.40 9.54
N THR A 29 -23.79 5.50 9.68
CA THR A 29 -23.60 6.60 10.62
C THR A 29 -23.86 6.16 12.06
N PRO A 30 -23.16 6.74 13.05
CA PRO A 30 -23.81 7.02 14.32
C PRO A 30 -23.69 8.50 14.77
N SER A 31 -24.85 9.07 15.09
CA SER A 31 -25.06 10.27 15.90
C SER A 31 -24.83 10.00 17.39
N GLY A 32 -24.48 11.03 18.17
CA GLY A 32 -24.65 11.03 19.63
C GLY A 32 -23.79 12.06 20.37
N THR A 33 -24.20 13.33 20.45
CA THR A 33 -24.83 14.02 21.60
C THR A 33 -23.87 14.49 22.72
N THR A 34 -23.91 15.80 22.92
CA THR A 34 -23.34 16.65 23.96
C THR A 34 -23.80 16.29 25.37
N SER A 35 -22.93 16.42 26.37
CA SER A 35 -23.35 16.79 27.72
C SER A 35 -22.27 17.54 28.49
N SER A 36 -22.62 18.73 28.94
CA SER A 36 -21.83 19.59 29.84
C SER A 36 -21.98 19.13 31.29
N ALA A 37 -20.88 19.17 32.06
CA ALA A 37 -20.95 19.25 33.51
C ALA A 37 -19.76 20.07 34.06
N THR A 38 -20.11 21.20 34.66
CA THR A 38 -19.25 22.07 35.46
C THR A 38 -19.09 21.47 36.86
N GLN A 39 -17.87 21.43 37.42
CA GLN A 39 -17.68 21.47 38.87
C GLN A 39 -16.26 21.89 39.29
N SER A 40 -16.22 22.36 40.54
CA SER A 40 -15.38 23.43 41.08
C SER A 40 -13.96 23.08 41.51
N ILE A 41 -13.20 24.16 41.69
CA ILE A 41 -11.81 24.31 42.13
C ILE A 41 -11.59 23.80 43.56
N THR A 42 -10.46 23.14 43.82
CA THR A 42 -9.79 23.19 45.14
C THR A 42 -8.27 23.20 44.92
N LYS A 43 -7.61 24.30 45.33
CA LYS A 43 -6.16 24.49 45.26
C LYS A 43 -5.46 23.56 46.25
N LYS A 44 -4.54 22.73 45.73
CA LYS A 44 -3.47 22.13 46.51
C LYS A 44 -2.16 22.58 45.87
N VAL A 45 -1.37 23.35 46.60
CA VAL A 45 -0.02 23.75 46.17
C VAL A 45 0.88 22.56 46.44
N GLU A 46 1.25 21.86 45.37
CA GLU A 46 2.23 20.79 45.38
C GLU A 46 3.39 21.26 44.52
N THR A 47 4.57 21.35 45.14
CA THR A 47 5.82 21.74 44.46
C THR A 47 6.28 20.56 43.62
N THR A 48 5.77 20.48 42.38
CA THR A 48 6.19 19.48 41.41
C THR A 48 7.50 19.92 40.77
N THR A 49 8.59 19.20 41.09
CA THR A 49 9.82 19.22 40.30
C THR A 49 9.47 18.79 38.87
N THR A 50 9.45 19.72 37.93
CA THR A 50 9.23 19.46 36.51
C THR A 50 10.45 18.74 35.95
N THR A 51 10.42 17.41 35.99
CA THR A 51 11.17 16.60 35.02
C THR A 51 10.56 16.91 33.67
N GLN A 52 11.21 17.75 32.87
CA GLN A 52 10.80 18.03 31.49
C GLN A 52 10.89 16.73 30.70
N THR A 53 9.78 15.99 30.61
CA THR A 53 9.59 15.01 29.56
C THR A 53 9.77 15.77 28.24
N PRO A 54 10.68 15.35 27.35
CA PRO A 54 10.85 16.01 26.06
C PRO A 54 9.49 16.16 25.39
N LYS A 55 9.15 17.39 24.99
CA LYS A 55 7.91 17.64 24.23
C LYS A 55 8.01 16.76 22.98
N GLY A 56 7.06 15.83 22.84
CA GLY A 56 6.98 14.98 21.66
C GLY A 56 6.88 15.81 20.37
N PRO A 57 7.09 15.20 19.20
CA PRO A 57 6.98 15.90 17.93
C PRO A 57 5.60 16.56 17.78
N ASP A 58 5.56 17.75 17.20
CA ASP A 58 4.31 18.45 16.90
C ASP A 58 3.67 17.83 15.66
N LEU A 59 2.79 16.83 15.88
CA LEU A 59 2.15 16.09 14.80
C LEU A 59 1.25 16.99 13.93
N ASP A 60 0.66 18.05 14.50
CA ASP A 60 -0.17 19.00 13.77
C ASP A 60 0.68 19.83 12.79
N GLU A 61 1.90 20.21 13.19
CA GLU A 61 2.85 20.87 12.31
C GLU A 61 3.33 19.95 11.18
N LEU A 62 3.63 18.69 11.49
CA LEU A 62 3.98 17.69 10.46
C LEU A 62 2.82 17.46 9.48
N LEU A 63 1.58 17.36 9.97
CA LEU A 63 0.40 17.17 9.14
C LEU A 63 0.16 18.38 8.23
N LYS A 64 0.31 19.60 8.75
CA LYS A 64 0.27 20.82 7.91
C LYS A 64 1.32 20.77 6.80
N THR A 65 2.54 20.33 7.11
CA THR A 65 3.62 20.19 6.15
C THR A 65 3.27 19.15 5.07
N VAL A 66 2.79 17.98 5.47
CA VAL A 66 2.34 16.93 4.53
C VAL A 66 1.15 17.39 3.68
N ASN A 67 0.21 18.13 4.25
CA ASN A 67 -0.93 18.70 3.51
C ASN A 67 -0.51 19.76 2.48
N SER A 68 0.66 20.39 2.64
CA SER A 68 1.22 21.31 1.65
C SER A 68 1.86 20.62 0.43
N ILE A 69 2.01 19.29 0.47
CA ILE A 69 2.53 18.49 -0.65
C ILE A 69 1.41 18.34 -1.69
N ARG A 70 1.56 19.07 -2.78
CA ARG A 70 0.69 19.08 -3.96
C ARG A 70 1.17 18.08 -5.00
N GLN A 71 2.48 18.04 -5.22
CA GLN A 71 3.13 17.09 -6.12
C GLN A 71 4.31 16.44 -5.42
N PHE A 72 4.63 15.21 -5.80
CA PHE A 72 5.88 14.61 -5.37
C PHE A 72 6.36 13.55 -6.35
N THR A 73 7.67 13.30 -6.29
CA THR A 73 8.29 12.14 -6.91
C THR A 73 8.86 11.23 -5.85
N TYR A 74 8.87 9.93 -6.11
CA TYR A 74 9.40 8.96 -5.18
C TYR A 74 10.06 7.78 -5.90
N THR A 75 10.88 7.07 -5.14
CA THR A 75 11.32 5.72 -5.45
C THR A 75 10.84 4.79 -4.35
N SER A 76 10.35 3.59 -4.69
CA SER A 76 10.10 2.54 -3.71
C SER A 76 10.82 1.25 -4.05
N ASN A 77 11.11 0.47 -3.02
CA ASN A 77 11.67 -0.86 -3.13
C ASN A 77 10.86 -1.78 -2.22
N ALA A 78 10.09 -2.67 -2.82
CA ALA A 78 9.31 -3.67 -2.12
C ALA A 78 9.92 -5.07 -2.29
N THR A 79 9.94 -5.82 -1.20
CA THR A 79 10.24 -7.24 -1.21
C THR A 79 8.99 -7.99 -0.75
N LEU A 80 8.51 -8.86 -1.62
CA LEU A 80 7.46 -9.82 -1.30
C LEU A 80 8.09 -11.20 -1.17
N ARG A 81 7.92 -11.85 -0.02
CA ARG A 81 8.32 -13.25 0.21
C ARG A 81 7.07 -14.07 0.42
N MET A 82 6.90 -15.14 -0.34
CA MET A 82 5.73 -16.01 -0.28
C MET A 82 6.14 -17.47 -0.27
N LEU A 83 5.48 -18.24 0.58
CA LEU A 83 5.35 -19.68 0.46
C LEU A 83 4.06 -19.95 -0.30
N VAL A 84 4.19 -20.53 -1.48
CA VAL A 84 3.08 -20.89 -2.36
C VAL A 84 2.86 -22.38 -2.24
N THR A 85 1.61 -22.80 -2.05
CA THR A 85 1.19 -24.20 -2.13
C THR A 85 0.11 -24.35 -3.18
N ILE A 86 0.30 -25.31 -4.08
CA ILE A 86 -0.68 -25.69 -5.10
C ILE A 86 -1.11 -27.12 -4.80
N GLU A 87 -2.39 -27.31 -4.54
CA GLU A 87 -3.01 -28.62 -4.33
C GLU A 87 -3.85 -28.97 -5.56
N GLN A 88 -3.63 -30.16 -6.11
CA GLN A 88 -4.36 -30.67 -7.27
C GLN A 88 -4.61 -32.17 -7.08
N GLY A 89 -5.87 -32.56 -6.90
CA GLY A 89 -6.25 -33.93 -6.58
C GLY A 89 -5.54 -34.45 -5.32
N ASN A 90 -4.67 -35.45 -5.47
CA ASN A 90 -3.89 -36.04 -4.36
C ASN A 90 -2.44 -35.54 -4.31
N THR A 91 -2.08 -34.54 -5.12
CA THR A 91 -0.73 -33.96 -5.16
C THR A 91 -0.72 -32.56 -4.57
N SER A 92 0.34 -32.24 -3.85
CA SER A 92 0.60 -30.91 -3.30
C SER A 92 2.05 -30.54 -3.61
N GLU A 93 2.25 -29.36 -4.20
CA GLU A 93 3.56 -28.77 -4.44
C GLU A 93 3.68 -27.46 -3.68
N THR A 94 4.80 -27.28 -2.97
CA THR A 94 5.09 -26.06 -2.22
C THR A 94 6.41 -25.47 -2.66
N ASP A 95 6.44 -24.16 -2.92
CA ASP A 95 7.66 -23.44 -3.32
C ASP A 95 7.75 -22.05 -2.68
N ASN A 96 8.98 -21.55 -2.53
CA ASN A 96 9.26 -20.21 -2.06
C ASN A 96 9.45 -19.26 -3.23
N VAL A 97 8.62 -18.23 -3.32
CA VAL A 97 8.71 -17.18 -4.31
C VAL A 97 9.11 -15.89 -3.63
N THR A 98 10.14 -15.21 -4.14
CA THR A 98 10.45 -13.84 -3.74
C THR A 98 10.30 -12.92 -4.94
N LEU A 99 9.56 -11.82 -4.79
CA LEU A 99 9.48 -10.76 -5.78
C LEU A 99 10.15 -9.51 -5.21
N ASN A 100 11.10 -8.96 -5.97
CA ASN A 100 11.66 -7.64 -5.70
C ASN A 100 11.02 -6.65 -6.68
N VAL A 101 10.35 -5.63 -6.16
CA VAL A 101 9.66 -4.60 -6.95
C VAL A 101 10.38 -3.28 -6.74
N LEU A 102 10.90 -2.71 -7.81
CA LEU A 102 11.48 -1.38 -7.82
C LEU A 102 10.52 -0.44 -8.52
N GLU A 103 10.09 0.62 -7.86
CA GLU A 103 9.15 1.59 -8.42
C GLU A 103 9.75 3.00 -8.45
N ASN A 104 9.43 3.74 -9.49
CA ASN A 104 9.63 5.18 -9.57
C ASN A 104 8.32 5.84 -9.96
N GLY A 105 7.87 6.79 -9.17
CA GLY A 105 6.57 7.44 -9.39
C GLY A 105 6.63 8.95 -9.33
N TYR A 106 5.70 9.57 -10.04
CA TYR A 106 5.29 10.95 -9.91
C TYR A 106 3.79 11.00 -9.63
N MET A 107 3.38 11.82 -8.68
CA MET A 107 2.00 11.99 -8.28
C MET A 107 1.67 13.47 -8.11
N ASP A 108 0.51 13.88 -8.63
CA ASP A 108 0.01 15.25 -8.59
C ASP A 108 -1.43 15.26 -8.05
N TYR A 109 -1.59 15.75 -6.82
CA TYR A 109 -2.88 15.90 -6.16
C TYR A 109 -3.68 17.12 -6.64
N GLU A 110 -3.08 18.06 -7.38
CA GLU A 110 -3.84 19.17 -7.97
C GLU A 110 -4.58 18.74 -9.24
N SER A 111 -3.91 17.97 -10.09
CA SER A 111 -4.49 17.46 -11.34
C SER A 111 -5.06 16.05 -11.23
N TRP A 112 -4.93 15.39 -10.07
CA TRP A 112 -5.26 13.98 -9.87
C TRP A 112 -4.65 13.09 -10.97
N SER A 113 -3.36 13.34 -11.25
CA SER A 113 -2.60 12.59 -12.25
C SER A 113 -1.33 11.96 -11.69
N ALA A 114 -1.02 10.75 -12.16
CA ALA A 114 0.15 10.01 -11.71
C ALA A 114 0.81 9.28 -12.88
N TRP A 115 2.12 9.12 -12.80
CA TRP A 115 2.90 8.26 -13.68
C TRP A 115 3.84 7.42 -12.82
N ILE A 116 3.68 6.10 -12.91
CA ILE A 116 4.34 5.13 -12.06
C ILE A 116 4.93 4.06 -12.95
N ASN A 117 6.24 3.82 -12.82
CA ASN A 117 6.90 2.71 -13.48
C ASN A 117 7.46 1.77 -12.43
N SER A 118 7.17 0.49 -12.58
CA SER A 118 7.73 -0.55 -11.74
C SER A 118 8.46 -1.62 -12.55
N THR A 119 9.44 -2.21 -11.89
CA THR A 119 10.20 -3.35 -12.37
C THR A 119 10.12 -4.42 -11.29
N THR A 120 9.52 -5.56 -11.62
CA THR A 120 9.45 -6.72 -10.74
C THR A 120 10.47 -7.76 -11.21
N VAL A 121 11.25 -8.29 -10.27
CA VAL A 121 12.16 -9.42 -10.49
C VAL A 121 11.77 -10.56 -9.57
N SER A 122 11.42 -11.70 -10.13
CA SER A 122 11.14 -12.93 -9.38
C SER A 122 12.44 -13.69 -9.08
N LEU A 123 12.47 -14.36 -7.94
CA LEU A 123 13.55 -15.23 -7.50
C LEU A 123 12.97 -16.59 -7.10
N PRO A 124 13.69 -17.70 -7.40
CA PRO A 124 15.08 -17.74 -7.89
C PRO A 124 15.23 -17.67 -9.42
N ASP A 125 14.14 -17.68 -10.19
CA ASP A 125 14.19 -17.80 -11.65
C ASP A 125 14.72 -16.54 -12.38
N GLY A 126 14.74 -15.38 -11.71
CA GLY A 126 15.28 -14.14 -12.24
C GLY A 126 14.41 -13.50 -13.32
N ALA A 127 13.15 -13.92 -13.46
CA ALA A 127 12.27 -13.36 -14.48
C ALA A 127 11.98 -11.89 -14.16
N LYS A 128 12.00 -11.06 -15.20
CA LYS A 128 11.86 -9.61 -15.07
C LYS A 128 10.65 -9.13 -15.85
N THR A 129 9.80 -8.37 -15.17
CA THR A 129 8.62 -7.73 -15.75
C THR A 129 8.69 -6.24 -15.48
N ASN A 130 8.47 -5.43 -16.52
CA ASN A 130 8.28 -3.99 -16.35
C ASN A 130 6.81 -3.65 -16.52
N MET A 131 6.28 -2.78 -15.67
CA MET A 131 4.93 -2.27 -15.76
C MET A 131 4.97 -0.74 -15.72
N SER A 132 4.17 -0.11 -16.55
CA SER A 132 3.92 1.33 -16.48
C SER A 132 2.44 1.54 -16.17
N ARG A 133 2.15 2.45 -15.24
CA ARG A 133 0.80 2.86 -14.87
C ARG A 133 0.69 4.38 -14.99
N ILE A 134 -0.38 4.84 -15.63
CA ILE A 134 -0.73 6.25 -15.72
C ILE A 134 -2.11 6.41 -15.10
N VAL A 135 -2.30 7.42 -14.26
CA VAL A 135 -3.61 7.85 -13.77
C VAL A 135 -3.86 9.25 -14.29
N VAL A 136 -4.98 9.49 -14.97
CA VAL A 136 -5.45 10.82 -15.41
C VAL A 136 -6.97 10.84 -15.28
N ASP A 137 -7.53 11.89 -14.67
CA ASP A 137 -8.98 12.05 -14.48
C ASP A 137 -9.64 10.84 -13.79
N ASN A 138 -8.98 10.28 -12.77
CA ASN A 138 -9.35 9.05 -12.06
C ASN A 138 -9.40 7.77 -12.92
N ILE A 139 -8.96 7.84 -14.18
CA ILE A 139 -8.82 6.69 -15.05
C ILE A 139 -7.40 6.14 -14.93
N THR A 140 -7.31 4.86 -14.58
CA THR A 140 -6.04 4.14 -14.55
C THR A 140 -5.79 3.46 -15.90
N TYR A 141 -4.60 3.68 -16.45
CA TYR A 141 -4.08 3.04 -17.65
C TYR A 141 -2.89 2.18 -17.28
N ILE A 142 -2.82 0.96 -17.80
CA ILE A 142 -1.75 0.01 -17.54
C ILE A 142 -1.12 -0.38 -18.88
N GLN A 143 0.20 -0.35 -18.95
CA GLN A 143 0.92 -0.80 -20.13
C GLN A 143 1.04 -2.32 -20.08
N SER A 144 0.40 -2.99 -21.05
CA SER A 144 0.45 -4.44 -21.25
C SER A 144 1.28 -4.80 -22.49
N ILE A 145 1.42 -6.10 -22.76
CA ILE A 145 2.08 -6.61 -23.97
C ILE A 145 1.35 -6.21 -25.28
N VAL A 146 0.05 -5.91 -25.22
CA VAL A 146 -0.77 -5.49 -26.37
C VAL A 146 -0.89 -3.97 -26.50
N GLY A 147 -0.24 -3.21 -25.61
CA GLY A 147 -0.32 -1.75 -25.57
C GLY A 147 -0.95 -1.25 -24.27
N TRP A 148 -1.32 0.02 -24.25
CA TRP A 148 -1.99 0.64 -23.11
C TRP A 148 -3.44 0.19 -23.03
N VAL A 149 -3.84 -0.34 -21.88
CA VAL A 149 -5.22 -0.72 -21.60
C VAL A 149 -5.77 0.17 -20.49
N LYS A 150 -7.04 0.51 -20.59
CA LYS A 150 -7.77 1.18 -19.51
C LYS A 150 -8.18 0.12 -18.47
N ALA A 151 -7.87 0.35 -17.21
CA ALA A 151 -8.36 -0.48 -16.13
C ALA A 151 -9.87 -0.33 -15.99
N GLU A 152 -10.59 -1.44 -15.85
CA GLU A 152 -12.04 -1.46 -15.68
C GLU A 152 -12.46 -1.08 -14.26
N ASP A 153 -11.61 -1.38 -13.28
CA ASP A 153 -11.84 -1.03 -11.88
C ASP A 153 -11.66 0.47 -11.64
N THR A 154 -12.76 1.14 -11.34
CA THR A 154 -12.79 2.56 -10.99
C THR A 154 -12.12 2.85 -9.64
N GLY A 155 -11.97 1.86 -8.77
CA GLY A 155 -11.27 1.95 -7.47
C GLY A 155 -9.75 1.84 -7.58
N ALA A 156 -9.21 1.40 -8.72
CA ALA A 156 -7.77 1.23 -8.90
C ALA A 156 -6.98 2.54 -8.73
N SER A 157 -7.58 3.67 -9.11
CA SER A 157 -6.99 4.99 -8.89
C SER A 157 -7.00 5.39 -7.41
N GLU A 158 -8.05 5.06 -6.65
CA GLU A 158 -8.14 5.32 -5.21
C GLU A 158 -6.99 4.64 -4.44
N ILE A 159 -6.68 3.39 -4.78
CA ILE A 159 -5.57 2.64 -4.18
C ILE A 159 -4.25 3.38 -4.38
N VAL A 160 -4.00 3.93 -5.57
CA VAL A 160 -2.78 4.70 -5.87
C VAL A 160 -2.67 5.91 -4.93
N TRP A 161 -3.75 6.68 -4.78
CA TRP A 161 -3.74 7.89 -3.96
C TRP A 161 -3.60 7.59 -2.46
N ARG A 162 -4.37 6.61 -1.97
CA ARG A 162 -4.47 6.27 -0.56
C ARG A 162 -3.20 5.64 -0.02
N TYR A 163 -2.64 4.66 -0.73
CA TYR A 163 -1.47 3.90 -0.26
C TYR A 163 -0.13 4.48 -0.70
N SER A 164 -0.14 5.63 -1.38
CA SER A 164 1.08 6.41 -1.53
C SER A 164 1.61 6.89 -0.18
N ILE A 165 2.93 7.09 -0.07
CA ILE A 165 3.53 7.51 1.22
C ILE A 165 2.96 8.85 1.73
N VAL A 166 2.58 9.76 0.83
CA VAL A 166 1.92 11.02 1.19
C VAL A 166 0.48 10.78 1.64
N GLY A 167 -0.28 9.92 0.95
CA GLY A 167 -1.63 9.52 1.34
C GLY A 167 -1.67 8.90 2.73
N LEU A 168 -0.80 7.92 2.98
CA LEU A 168 -0.63 7.27 4.27
C LEU A 168 -0.22 8.28 5.36
N ALA A 169 0.69 9.20 5.07
CA ALA A 169 1.07 10.24 6.02
C ALA A 169 -0.10 11.17 6.37
N LYS A 170 -0.91 11.59 5.38
CA LYS A 170 -2.12 12.40 5.62
C LYS A 170 -3.13 11.68 6.52
N GLU A 171 -3.31 10.37 6.30
CA GLU A 171 -4.25 9.55 7.07
C GLU A 171 -3.77 9.33 8.52
N TYR A 172 -2.51 8.94 8.72
CA TYR A 172 -2.02 8.49 10.03
C TYR A 172 -1.42 9.57 10.93
N LEU A 173 -1.03 10.73 10.41
CA LEU A 173 -0.56 11.83 11.28
C LEU A 173 -1.66 12.38 12.19
N GLY A 174 -2.94 12.17 11.85
CA GLY A 174 -4.07 12.47 12.72
C GLY A 174 -4.27 11.45 13.85
N GLU A 175 -3.54 10.34 13.83
CA GLU A 175 -3.60 9.29 14.84
C GLU A 175 -2.36 9.36 15.76
N LYS A 176 -2.48 8.76 16.96
CA LYS A 176 -1.35 8.67 17.89
C LYS A 176 -0.39 7.56 17.43
N PRO A 177 0.90 7.85 17.20
CA PRO A 177 1.87 6.81 16.84
C PRO A 177 2.07 5.83 17.99
N SER A 178 2.27 4.56 17.63
CA SER A 178 2.61 3.47 18.54
C SER A 178 4.01 3.65 19.13
N SER A 179 4.96 4.19 18.35
CA SER A 179 6.28 4.57 18.83
C SER A 179 6.85 5.78 18.09
N VAL A 180 7.76 6.49 18.75
CA VAL A 180 8.47 7.65 18.23
C VAL A 180 9.96 7.47 18.50
N GLU A 181 10.79 7.61 17.47
CA GLU A 181 12.24 7.59 17.57
C GLU A 181 12.82 8.82 16.87
N ASN A 182 13.83 9.46 17.46
CA ASN A 182 14.44 10.67 16.88
C ASN A 182 15.97 10.60 16.97
N ASN A 183 16.58 10.03 15.93
CA ASN A 183 18.03 9.88 15.80
C ASN A 183 18.55 10.66 14.57
N GLY A 184 18.20 11.96 14.48
CA GLY A 184 18.50 12.83 13.34
C GLY A 184 17.54 12.69 12.16
N THR A 185 16.73 11.62 12.15
CA THR A 185 15.50 11.52 11.37
C THR A 185 14.42 11.06 12.33
N LEU A 186 13.33 11.82 12.40
CA LEU A 186 12.18 11.49 13.21
C LEU A 186 11.44 10.34 12.54
N LYS A 187 11.28 9.23 13.25
CA LYS A 187 10.50 8.07 12.82
C LYS A 187 9.25 7.95 13.68
N LEU A 188 8.10 7.96 13.03
CA LEU A 188 6.79 7.68 13.64
C LEU A 188 6.34 6.30 13.19
N VAL A 189 5.94 5.44 14.12
CA VAL A 189 5.48 4.08 13.81
C VAL A 189 4.01 3.95 14.16
N TYR A 190 3.23 3.37 13.25
CA TYR A 190 1.81 3.12 13.39
C TYR A 190 1.50 1.64 13.15
N HIS A 191 0.54 1.12 13.90
CA HIS A 191 -0.11 -0.14 13.57
C HIS A 191 -1.28 0.14 12.62
N ILE A 192 -1.32 -0.58 11.50
CA ILE A 192 -2.39 -0.45 10.53
C ILE A 192 -3.32 -1.65 10.70
N PRO A 193 -4.62 -1.44 10.95
CA PRO A 193 -5.56 -2.54 11.03
C PRO A 193 -5.75 -3.23 9.66
N ASP A 194 -6.00 -4.52 9.70
CA ASP A 194 -6.16 -5.41 8.54
C ASP A 194 -7.11 -4.87 7.47
N TYR A 195 -8.28 -4.36 7.87
CA TYR A 195 -9.31 -3.86 6.97
C TYR A 195 -8.85 -2.64 6.16
N ARG A 196 -7.86 -1.89 6.66
CA ARG A 196 -7.25 -0.75 5.96
C ARG A 196 -6.10 -1.14 5.04
N LEU A 197 -5.60 -2.37 5.07
CA LEU A 197 -4.57 -2.86 4.12
C LEU A 197 -5.11 -3.88 3.13
N ARG A 198 -6.22 -4.55 3.48
CA ARG A 198 -6.85 -5.56 2.63
C ARG A 198 -7.08 -5.07 1.20
N PRO A 199 -7.64 -3.86 0.93
CA PRO A 199 -7.80 -3.39 -0.45
C PRO A 199 -6.49 -3.30 -1.23
N PHE A 200 -5.40 -2.86 -0.58
CA PHE A 200 -4.08 -2.82 -1.21
C PHE A 200 -3.54 -4.22 -1.48
N ALA A 201 -3.57 -5.11 -0.48
CA ALA A 201 -3.13 -6.49 -0.65
C ALA A 201 -3.93 -7.20 -1.77
N THR A 202 -5.23 -7.02 -1.79
CA THR A 202 -6.11 -7.60 -2.80
C THR A 202 -5.69 -7.24 -4.24
N VAL A 203 -5.19 -6.02 -4.51
CA VAL A 203 -4.68 -5.65 -5.84
C VAL A 203 -3.47 -6.48 -6.30
N TYR A 204 -2.65 -6.97 -5.36
CA TYR A 204 -1.43 -7.73 -5.66
C TYR A 204 -1.58 -9.24 -5.48
N PHE A 205 -2.49 -9.68 -4.61
CA PHE A 205 -2.60 -11.08 -4.17
C PHE A 205 -3.87 -11.78 -4.65
N ALA A 206 -4.87 -11.06 -5.16
CA ALA A 206 -6.05 -11.68 -5.74
C ALA A 206 -5.78 -12.15 -7.17
N THR A 207 -6.02 -13.43 -7.43
CA THR A 207 -5.90 -14.00 -8.78
C THR A 207 -7.26 -14.21 -9.44
N SER A 208 -8.36 -14.04 -8.69
CA SER A 208 -9.75 -14.10 -9.14
C SER A 208 -10.66 -13.31 -8.20
N SER A 209 -11.92 -13.09 -8.60
CA SER A 209 -12.93 -12.43 -7.76
C SER A 209 -13.28 -13.21 -6.47
N GLU A 210 -13.01 -14.51 -6.46
CA GLU A 210 -13.30 -15.42 -5.35
C GLU A 210 -12.12 -15.59 -4.40
N THR A 211 -10.98 -14.96 -4.72
CA THR A 211 -9.78 -15.06 -3.90
C THR A 211 -10.01 -14.44 -2.52
N VAL A 212 -9.82 -15.23 -1.47
CA VAL A 212 -9.86 -14.74 -0.09
C VAL A 212 -8.48 -14.17 0.25
N VAL A 213 -8.42 -12.91 0.67
CA VAL A 213 -7.18 -12.25 1.10
C VAL A 213 -7.32 -11.81 2.55
N ASN A 214 -6.39 -12.25 3.39
CA ASN A 214 -6.24 -11.81 4.77
C ASN A 214 -4.91 -11.09 4.95
N VAL A 215 -4.92 -10.07 5.80
CA VAL A 215 -3.75 -9.24 6.10
C VAL A 215 -3.60 -9.16 7.60
N GLU A 216 -2.37 -9.25 8.09
CA GLU A 216 -2.04 -9.18 9.50
C GLU A 216 -0.78 -8.33 9.71
N ASP A 217 -0.52 -7.92 10.96
CA ASP A 217 0.69 -7.23 11.38
C ASP A 217 1.04 -5.97 10.57
N GLY A 218 0.01 -5.25 10.12
CA GLY A 218 0.17 -4.00 9.39
C GLY A 218 0.99 -2.99 10.19
N ARG A 219 2.08 -2.50 9.58
CA ARG A 219 2.98 -1.52 10.20
C ARG A 219 3.43 -0.48 9.20
N LEU A 220 3.23 0.78 9.55
CA LEU A 220 3.69 1.95 8.82
C LEU A 220 4.75 2.69 9.63
N GLU A 221 5.87 2.99 9.00
CA GLU A 221 6.87 3.92 9.50
C GLU A 221 6.88 5.16 8.61
N LEU A 222 6.75 6.35 9.20
CA LEU A 222 6.89 7.62 8.51
C LEU A 222 8.20 8.28 8.95
N TYR A 223 8.98 8.75 7.97
CA TYR A 223 10.29 9.36 8.22
C TYR A 223 10.26 10.84 7.90
N PHE A 224 10.63 11.66 8.90
CA PHE A 224 10.73 13.11 8.79
C PHE A 224 12.14 13.59 9.05
N ARG A 225 12.61 14.53 8.23
CA ARG A 225 13.87 15.25 8.43
C ARG A 225 13.57 16.74 8.35
N ASP A 226 13.99 17.50 9.37
CA ASP A 226 13.75 18.94 9.45
C ASP A 226 12.26 19.31 9.26
N GLY A 227 11.36 18.50 9.82
CA GLY A 227 9.90 18.66 9.70
C GLY A 227 9.30 18.21 8.37
N GLN A 228 10.11 17.85 7.37
CA GLN A 228 9.67 17.42 6.05
C GLN A 228 9.58 15.90 5.95
N LEU A 229 8.52 15.39 5.33
CA LEU A 229 8.38 13.97 5.01
C LEU A 229 9.43 13.59 3.95
N VAL A 230 10.31 12.64 4.28
CA VAL A 230 11.37 12.17 3.37
C VAL A 230 11.14 10.76 2.85
N GLY A 231 10.19 10.02 3.43
CA GLY A 231 9.87 8.65 3.04
C GLY A 231 9.18 7.88 4.16
N GLY A 232 9.27 6.56 4.07
CA GLY A 232 8.69 5.67 5.07
C GLY A 232 8.89 4.20 4.72
N ARG A 233 8.25 3.34 5.49
CA ARG A 233 8.22 1.90 5.26
C ARG A 233 6.81 1.36 5.54
N LEU A 234 6.30 0.52 4.67
CA LEU A 234 5.06 -0.23 4.86
C LEU A 234 5.38 -1.72 4.89
N SER A 235 4.95 -2.42 5.93
CA SER A 235 5.12 -3.86 6.02
C SER A 235 3.87 -4.53 6.58
N PHE A 236 3.56 -5.73 6.09
CA PHE A 236 2.46 -6.56 6.60
C PHE A 236 2.64 -8.02 6.21
N SER A 237 1.99 -8.90 6.97
CA SER A 237 1.82 -10.32 6.62
C SER A 237 0.56 -10.48 5.79
N VAL A 238 0.56 -11.41 4.84
CA VAL A 238 -0.57 -11.65 3.94
C VAL A 238 -0.74 -13.14 3.69
N SER A 239 -1.99 -13.59 3.67
CA SER A 239 -2.36 -14.90 3.17
C SER A 239 -3.43 -14.77 2.11
N SER A 240 -3.32 -15.50 1.01
CA SER A 240 -4.41 -15.64 0.04
C SER A 240 -4.75 -17.09 -0.25
N GLU A 241 -6.01 -17.34 -0.57
CA GLU A 241 -6.53 -18.64 -0.96
C GLU A 241 -7.46 -18.47 -2.17
N THR A 242 -7.21 -19.27 -3.21
CA THR A 242 -7.99 -19.27 -4.45
C THR A 242 -8.21 -20.69 -4.93
N ASP A 243 -9.46 -21.01 -5.26
CA ASP A 243 -9.80 -22.16 -6.08
C ASP A 243 -9.76 -21.77 -7.56
N VAL A 244 -9.06 -22.56 -8.37
CA VAL A 244 -8.90 -22.36 -9.81
C VAL A 244 -9.48 -23.58 -10.51
N ASN A 245 -10.46 -23.37 -11.38
CA ASN A 245 -10.96 -24.41 -12.28
C ASN A 245 -10.50 -24.10 -13.70
N ASP A 246 -9.38 -24.71 -14.12
CA ASP A 246 -8.83 -24.52 -15.46
C ASP A 246 -9.26 -25.66 -16.40
N PRO A 247 -9.77 -25.40 -17.61
CA PRO A 247 -10.18 -26.46 -18.53
C PRO A 247 -9.06 -27.42 -18.97
N THR A 248 -7.80 -27.01 -18.83
CA THR A 248 -6.60 -27.75 -19.24
C THR A 248 -5.89 -28.37 -18.05
N LEU A 249 -5.81 -27.64 -16.92
CA LEU A 249 -5.10 -28.06 -15.71
C LEU A 249 -6.02 -28.68 -14.67
N GLY A 250 -7.34 -28.60 -14.80
CA GLY A 250 -8.31 -29.11 -13.83
C GLY A 250 -8.48 -28.20 -12.60
N GLU A 251 -9.12 -28.74 -11.57
CA GLU A 251 -9.36 -28.05 -10.30
C GLU A 251 -8.07 -28.03 -9.46
N MET A 252 -7.70 -26.84 -9.01
CA MET A 252 -6.53 -26.59 -8.18
C MET A 252 -6.88 -25.63 -7.07
N LYS A 253 -6.31 -25.85 -5.88
CA LYS A 253 -6.34 -24.89 -4.79
C LYS A 253 -4.96 -24.26 -4.63
N ILE A 254 -4.90 -22.93 -4.67
CA ILE A 254 -3.67 -22.15 -4.50
C ILE A 254 -3.75 -21.41 -3.18
N THR A 255 -2.82 -21.70 -2.28
CA THR A 255 -2.63 -20.97 -1.02
C THR A 255 -1.29 -20.25 -1.05
N GLN A 256 -1.28 -18.98 -0.68
CA GLN A 256 -0.09 -18.16 -0.61
C GLN A 256 0.02 -17.57 0.80
N ASN A 257 1.15 -17.74 1.47
CA ASN A 257 1.42 -17.14 2.77
C ASN A 257 2.73 -16.38 2.70
N GLY A 258 2.72 -15.10 3.07
CA GLY A 258 3.88 -14.26 2.84
C GLY A 258 3.91 -12.96 3.60
N THR A 259 4.90 -12.15 3.25
CA THR A 259 5.14 -10.83 3.84
C THR A 259 5.43 -9.82 2.75
N TRP A 260 4.82 -8.65 2.85
CA TRP A 260 5.18 -7.45 2.08
C TRP A 260 6.07 -6.56 2.93
N ASP A 261 7.17 -6.07 2.35
CA ASP A 261 8.05 -5.08 2.98
C ASP A 261 8.50 -4.05 1.95
N GLU A 262 8.00 -2.82 2.07
CA GLU A 262 8.28 -1.75 1.11
C GLU A 262 8.86 -0.53 1.79
N THR A 263 9.96 -0.01 1.25
CA THR A 263 10.56 1.26 1.66
C THR A 263 10.34 2.32 0.59
N PHE A 264 9.87 3.48 1.00
CA PHE A 264 9.64 4.66 0.16
C PHE A 264 10.68 5.73 0.44
N LYS A 265 11.12 6.41 -0.62
CA LYS A 265 11.94 7.61 -0.54
C LYS A 265 11.35 8.69 -1.45
N ILE A 266 11.00 9.83 -0.87
CA ILE A 266 10.59 11.01 -1.63
C ILE A 266 11.86 11.63 -2.24
N THR A 267 11.82 11.89 -3.54
CA THR A 267 12.95 12.46 -4.30
C THR A 267 12.76 13.92 -4.64
N SER A 268 11.52 14.39 -4.79
CA SER A 268 11.20 15.81 -4.92
C SER A 268 9.77 16.10 -4.48
N ILE A 269 9.52 17.34 -4.08
CA ILE A 269 8.22 17.84 -3.60
C ILE A 269 7.88 19.12 -4.38
N ASN A 270 6.61 19.23 -4.79
CA ASN A 270 6.02 20.39 -5.48
C ASN A 270 6.72 20.78 -6.79
N GLU A 271 7.35 19.80 -7.45
CA GLU A 271 7.88 19.93 -8.80
C GLU A 271 6.88 19.38 -9.81
N LYS A 272 6.32 20.26 -10.65
CA LYS A 272 5.29 19.88 -11.62
C LYS A 272 5.89 19.12 -12.80
N LYS A 273 5.25 18.01 -13.18
CA LYS A 273 5.53 17.25 -14.42
C LYS A 273 4.25 17.06 -15.22
N ALA A 274 4.38 17.01 -16.54
CA ALA A 274 3.25 16.75 -17.41
C ALA A 274 2.96 15.24 -17.45
N VAL A 275 1.74 14.86 -17.10
CA VAL A 275 1.20 13.50 -17.27
C VAL A 275 0.05 13.60 -18.25
N LYS A 276 -0.01 12.68 -19.21
CA LYS A 276 -1.06 12.63 -20.23
C LYS A 276 -1.58 11.20 -20.35
N ALA A 277 -2.87 11.06 -20.63
CA ALA A 277 -3.45 9.78 -20.97
C ALA A 277 -2.73 9.20 -22.20
N PRO A 278 -2.38 7.90 -22.20
CA PRO A 278 -1.82 7.24 -23.36
C PRO A 278 -2.89 7.02 -24.44
N SER A 279 -2.45 6.78 -25.68
CA SER A 279 -3.33 6.26 -26.73
C SER A 279 -3.65 4.79 -26.44
N THR A 280 -4.95 4.47 -26.34
CA THR A 280 -5.49 3.11 -26.15
C THR A 280 -6.11 2.61 -27.45
#